data_AF-A0A293LQ47-F1
#
_entry.id   AF-A0A293LQ47-F1
#
_cell.length_a   1.000
_cell.length_b   1.000
_cell.length_c   1.000
_cell.angle_alpha   90.00
_cell.angle_beta   90.00
_cell.angle_gamma   90.00
#
_symmetry.space_group_name_H-M   'P 1'
#
loop_
_entity.id
_entity.type
_entity.pdbx_description
1 polymer ?
#
loop_
_entity_poly.entity_id
_entity_poly.type
_entity_poly.pdbx_seq_one_letter_code
_entity_poly.pdbx_strand_id
1 'polypeptide(L)'
;MHGLEKPLNISCSRTSSGDKRAFDYRDAFFLEEQLTDEERMIRDTFKDYCQAKLFPRVLMANRNETFDRDIFFELGELGVLGTTIKGYDCAGTCAGTSYVSYGLIAREVERHVL
;
A
#
# COMPACT_ATOMS: atom_id res chain seq x y z
N MET A 1 -43.11 -58.63 -2.58
CA MET A 1 -42.77 -57.82 -1.41
C MET A 1 -42.00 -56.59 -1.88
N HIS A 2 -42.56 -55.42 -1.59
CA HIS A 2 -41.95 -54.09 -1.36
C HIS A 2 -40.79 -53.69 -2.32
N GLY A 3 -40.91 -52.75 -3.25
CA GLY A 3 -41.54 -51.44 -3.10
C GLY A 3 -40.87 -50.67 -1.97
N LEU A 4 -39.86 -49.84 -2.26
CA LEU A 4 -39.46 -48.68 -1.46
C LEU A 4 -38.39 -47.87 -2.19
N GLU A 5 -38.85 -46.71 -2.63
CA GLU A 5 -38.16 -45.53 -3.10
C GLU A 5 -37.03 -45.17 -2.13
N LYS A 6 -35.83 -44.88 -2.64
CA LYS A 6 -34.76 -44.26 -1.85
C LYS A 6 -34.68 -42.78 -2.21
N PRO A 7 -34.67 -41.88 -1.22
CA PRO A 7 -35.13 -40.51 -1.36
C PRO A 7 -34.16 -39.62 -2.13
N LEU A 8 -34.76 -38.76 -2.95
CA LEU A 8 -34.20 -37.47 -3.37
C LEU A 8 -33.78 -36.68 -2.12
N ASN A 9 -32.47 -36.65 -1.84
CA ASN A 9 -31.91 -35.72 -0.88
C ASN A 9 -31.84 -34.33 -1.50
N ILE A 10 -32.92 -33.58 -1.34
CA ILE A 10 -32.93 -32.13 -1.49
C ILE A 10 -32.20 -31.56 -0.27
N SER A 11 -30.95 -31.14 -0.44
CA SER A 11 -30.33 -30.19 0.48
C SER A 11 -30.36 -28.80 -0.12
N CYS A 12 -31.44 -28.08 0.22
CA CYS A 12 -31.52 -26.64 0.44
C CYS A 12 -30.41 -25.78 -0.22
N SER A 13 -30.78 -25.11 -1.31
CA SER A 13 -30.08 -23.93 -1.82
C SER A 13 -30.02 -22.86 -0.74
N ARG A 14 -28.87 -22.72 -0.07
CA ARG A 14 -28.63 -21.63 0.87
C ARG A 14 -27.98 -20.47 0.13
N THR A 15 -28.80 -19.68 -0.56
CA THR A 15 -28.42 -18.34 -1.03
C THR A 15 -28.63 -17.35 0.10
N SER A 16 -27.52 -16.90 0.70
CA SER A 16 -27.23 -15.52 1.15
C SER A 16 -26.03 -15.56 2.10
N SER A 17 -24.86 -15.88 1.54
CA SER A 17 -23.61 -15.52 2.19
C SER A 17 -23.47 -14.01 2.06
N GLY A 18 -24.02 -13.26 3.04
CA GLY A 18 -23.57 -11.90 3.27
C GLY A 18 -22.05 -11.95 3.39
N ASP A 19 -21.37 -11.16 2.57
CA ASP A 19 -19.91 -11.13 2.43
C ASP A 19 -19.29 -10.84 3.80
N LYS A 20 -18.96 -11.90 4.55
CA LYS A 20 -18.23 -11.80 5.82
C LYS A 20 -16.79 -11.55 5.45
N ARG A 21 -16.49 -10.34 4.98
CA ARG A 21 -15.12 -9.90 4.77
C ARG A 21 -14.36 -10.13 6.06
N ALA A 22 -13.23 -10.82 5.96
CA ALA A 22 -12.37 -11.05 7.11
C ALA A 22 -11.98 -9.68 7.66
N PHE A 23 -12.40 -9.39 8.89
CA PHE A 23 -12.08 -8.13 9.54
C PHE A 23 -10.60 -8.12 9.88
N ASP A 24 -9.81 -7.29 9.19
CA ASP A 24 -8.42 -7.03 9.55
C ASP A 24 -8.36 -5.81 10.49
N TYR A 25 -7.76 -5.99 11.66
CA TYR A 25 -7.58 -4.91 12.62
C TYR A 25 -6.57 -3.84 12.14
N ARG A 26 -5.69 -4.20 11.19
CA ARG A 26 -4.71 -3.29 10.59
C ARG A 26 -5.31 -2.40 9.51
N ASP A 27 -6.42 -2.84 8.92
CA ASP A 27 -7.15 -2.12 7.88
C ASP A 27 -8.67 -2.29 8.05
N ALA A 28 -9.19 -1.75 9.15
CA ALA A 28 -10.61 -1.88 9.52
C ALA A 28 -11.59 -1.28 8.50
N PHE A 29 -11.12 -0.36 7.63
CA PHE A 29 -11.92 0.30 6.60
C PHE A 29 -11.58 -0.15 5.17
N PHE A 30 -10.74 -1.18 5.00
CA PHE A 30 -10.31 -1.65 3.68
C PHE A 30 -9.78 -0.52 2.80
N LEU A 31 -8.90 0.31 3.36
CA LEU A 31 -8.24 1.41 2.64
C LEU A 31 -7.52 0.89 1.39
N GLU A 32 -6.99 -0.34 1.45
CA GLU A 32 -6.37 -1.01 0.30
C GLU A 32 -7.31 -1.11 -0.91
N GLU A 33 -8.60 -1.39 -0.70
CA GLU A 33 -9.58 -1.52 -1.80
C GLU A 33 -9.98 -0.17 -2.40
N GLN A 34 -9.82 0.93 -1.65
CA GLN A 34 -10.16 2.29 -2.10
C GLN A 34 -9.04 2.92 -2.94
N LEU A 35 -7.83 2.36 -2.87
CA LEU A 35 -6.67 2.83 -3.61
C LEU A 35 -6.67 2.27 -5.04
N THR A 36 -6.24 3.11 -5.98
CA THR A 36 -5.96 2.70 -7.35
C THR A 36 -4.72 1.81 -7.42
N ASP A 37 -4.59 1.01 -8.47
CA ASP A 37 -3.44 0.10 -8.62
C ASP A 37 -2.12 0.88 -8.72
N GLU A 38 -2.14 2.09 -9.30
CA GLU A 38 -0.99 2.99 -9.35
C GLU A 38 -0.56 3.47 -7.96
N GLU A 39 -1.51 3.91 -7.13
CA GLU A 39 -1.26 4.32 -5.74
C GLU A 39 -0.67 3.18 -4.90
N ARG A 40 -1.17 1.95 -5.09
CA ARG A 40 -0.63 0.76 -4.40
C ARG A 40 0.81 0.48 -4.85
N MET A 41 1.09 0.53 -6.16
CA MET A 41 2.45 0.34 -6.68
C MET A 41 3.43 1.38 -6.13
N ILE A 42 3.03 2.65 -6.06
CA ILE A 42 3.87 3.73 -5.51
C ILE A 42 4.19 3.45 -4.04
N ARG A 43 3.17 3.12 -3.24
CA ARG A 43 3.37 2.77 -1.83
C ARG A 43 4.33 1.60 -1.66
N ASP A 44 4.14 0.51 -2.39
CA ASP A 44 4.94 -0.70 -2.23
C ASP A 44 6.40 -0.46 -2.65
N THR A 45 6.62 0.27 -3.75
CA THR A 45 7.96 0.70 -4.18
C THR A 45 8.66 1.54 -3.11
N PHE A 46 7.93 2.47 -2.51
CA PHE A 46 8.48 3.35 -1.51
C PHE A 46 8.77 2.64 -0.18
N LYS A 47 7.90 1.71 0.21
CA LYS A 47 8.09 0.84 1.36
C LYS A 47 9.37 0.02 1.23
N ASP A 48 9.62 -0.57 0.07
CA ASP A 48 10.84 -1.34 -0.20
C ASP A 48 12.09 -0.45 -0.10
N TYR A 49 12.03 0.77 -0.65
CA TYR A 49 13.11 1.76 -0.51
C TYR A 49 13.37 2.14 0.95
N CYS A 50 12.32 2.41 1.73
CA CYS A 50 12.42 2.73 3.14
C CYS A 50 13.09 1.60 3.94
N GLN A 51 12.70 0.36 3.69
CA GLN A 51 13.26 -0.79 4.39
C GLN A 51 14.73 -1.06 4.00
N ALA A 52 15.05 -0.96 2.72
CA ALA A 52 16.38 -1.29 2.22
C ALA A 52 17.43 -0.22 2.55
N LYS A 53 17.07 1.07 2.44
CA LYS A 53 18.04 2.17 2.50
C LYS A 53 17.81 3.14 3.64
N LEU A 54 16.56 3.52 3.89
CA LEU A 54 16.24 4.55 4.89
C LEU A 54 16.43 4.03 6.31
N PHE A 55 15.89 2.84 6.62
CA PHE A 55 15.93 2.24 7.95
C PHE A 55 17.33 2.10 8.56
N PRO A 56 18.35 1.53 7.87
CA PRO A 56 19.68 1.41 8.46
C PRO A 56 20.37 2.77 8.66
N ARG A 57 20.10 3.74 7.77
CA ARG A 57 20.71 5.08 7.83
C ARG A 57 20.10 5.93 8.94
N VAL A 58 18.78 5.88 9.14
CA VAL A 58 18.05 6.67 10.14
C VAL A 58 18.49 6.35 11.57
N LEU A 59 18.77 5.09 11.90
CA LEU A 59 19.18 4.70 13.25
C LEU A 59 20.52 5.32 13.65
N MET A 60 21.48 5.38 12.72
CA MET A 60 22.79 6.01 12.94
C MET A 60 22.70 7.54 12.84
N ALA A 61 21.92 8.05 11.89
CA ALA A 61 21.67 9.48 11.69
C ALA A 61 21.04 10.13 12.93
N ASN A 62 20.06 9.48 13.56
CA ASN A 62 19.39 9.98 14.76
C ASN A 62 20.39 10.07 15.95
N ARG A 63 21.26 9.06 16.11
CA ARG A 63 22.26 9.07 17.19
C ARG A 63 23.36 10.11 17.01
N ASN A 64 23.76 10.37 15.78
CA ASN A 64 24.88 11.26 15.46
C ASN A 64 24.42 12.67 15.06
N GLU A 65 23.10 12.92 15.02
CA GLU A 65 22.48 14.16 14.53
C GLU A 65 22.95 14.56 13.11
N THR A 66 23.31 13.56 12.29
CA THR A 66 23.82 13.76 10.94
C THR A 66 22.75 13.42 9.90
N PHE A 67 22.46 14.37 9.01
CA PHE A 67 21.54 14.15 7.89
C PHE A 67 22.32 13.93 6.57
N ASP A 68 22.16 12.74 5.99
CA ASP A 68 22.75 12.42 4.69
C ASP A 68 21.93 13.05 3.55
N ARG A 69 22.60 13.90 2.77
CA ARG A 69 21.98 14.59 1.62
C ARG A 69 21.69 13.64 0.45
N ASP A 70 22.39 12.51 0.39
CA ASP A 70 22.22 11.48 -0.64
C ASP A 70 20.79 10.93 -0.66
N ILE A 71 20.10 10.92 0.49
CA ILE A 71 18.69 10.51 0.59
C ILE A 71 17.81 11.40 -0.30
N PHE A 72 18.08 12.71 -0.40
CA PHE A 72 17.29 13.60 -1.25
C PHE A 72 17.55 13.35 -2.74
N PHE A 73 18.78 13.02 -3.13
CA PHE A 73 19.07 12.66 -4.52
C PHE A 73 18.36 11.37 -4.92
N GLU A 74 18.41 10.36 -4.06
CA GLU A 74 17.73 9.08 -4.28
C GLU A 74 16.20 9.25 -4.34
N LEU A 75 15.62 10.09 -3.47
CA LEU A 75 14.19 10.43 -3.51
C LEU A 75 13.81 11.22 -4.79
N GLY A 76 14.74 12.03 -5.30
CA GLY A 76 14.58 12.73 -6.58
C GLY A 76 14.62 11.79 -7.77
N GLU A 77 15.53 10.81 -7.78
CA GLU A 77 15.59 9.76 -8.82
C GLU A 77 14.33 8.89 -8.84
N LEU A 78 13.76 8.60 -7.66
CA LEU A 78 12.47 7.90 -7.54
C LEU A 78 11.27 8.77 -7.97
N GLY A 79 11.48 10.06 -8.23
CA GLY A 79 10.44 10.99 -8.68
C GLY A 79 9.49 11.45 -7.58
N VAL A 80 9.80 11.15 -6.32
CA VAL A 80 8.93 11.41 -5.17
C VAL A 80 8.94 12.89 -4.75
N LEU A 81 10.00 13.61 -5.13
CA LEU A 81 10.11 15.05 -4.87
C LEU A 81 9.23 15.83 -5.84
N GLY A 82 8.07 16.28 -5.37
CA GLY A 82 7.17 17.15 -6.14
C GLY A 82 6.13 16.40 -6.97
N THR A 83 5.58 15.31 -6.44
CA THR A 83 4.50 14.51 -7.06
C THR A 83 3.27 15.33 -7.51
N THR A 84 3.09 16.54 -6.99
CA THR A 84 1.98 17.46 -7.32
C THR A 84 2.29 18.48 -8.42
N ILE A 85 3.52 18.53 -8.96
CA ILE A 85 3.90 19.51 -9.99
C ILE A 85 3.45 19.00 -11.37
N LYS A 86 2.42 19.64 -11.94
CA LYS A 86 1.96 19.36 -13.30
C LYS A 86 2.77 20.20 -14.31
N GLY A 87 3.52 19.50 -15.17
CA GLY A 87 4.21 20.06 -16.33
C GLY A 87 5.63 20.49 -16.01
N TYR A 88 6.60 19.61 -16.25
CA TYR A 88 8.03 19.92 -16.39
C TYR A 88 8.84 18.75 -17.00
N ASP A 89 8.22 17.85 -17.77
CA ASP A 89 8.87 16.64 -18.34
C ASP A 89 9.70 15.82 -17.33
N CYS A 90 9.46 16.01 -16.02
CA CYS A 90 10.07 15.23 -14.95
C CYS A 90 9.43 13.84 -14.97
N ALA A 91 9.92 13.00 -15.86
CA ALA A 91 9.49 11.63 -16.13
C ALA A 91 9.85 10.65 -14.99
N GLY A 92 9.54 11.00 -13.75
CA GLY A 92 9.48 10.01 -12.68
C GLY A 92 8.27 9.10 -12.87
N THR A 93 8.36 7.84 -12.43
CA THR A 93 7.26 6.85 -12.50
C THR A 93 6.00 7.25 -11.72
N CYS A 94 6.05 8.36 -10.97
CA CYS A 94 4.94 8.95 -10.21
C CYS A 94 4.54 10.36 -10.69
N ALA A 95 5.06 10.81 -11.85
CA ALA A 95 4.73 12.12 -12.43
C ALA A 95 3.26 12.16 -12.88
N GLY A 96 2.44 12.87 -12.11
CA GLY A 96 1.01 13.05 -12.38
C GLY A 96 0.07 12.38 -11.39
N THR A 97 0.59 11.83 -10.29
CA THR A 97 -0.22 11.08 -9.35
C THR A 97 -1.03 12.00 -8.39
N SER A 98 -2.13 11.47 -7.87
CA SER A 98 -3.08 12.12 -6.95
C SER A 98 -2.44 12.60 -5.63
N TYR A 99 -3.08 13.57 -4.96
CA TYR A 99 -2.71 13.99 -3.59
C TYR A 99 -2.68 12.83 -2.58
N VAL A 100 -3.41 11.75 -2.87
CA VAL A 100 -3.47 10.53 -2.05
C VAL A 100 -2.11 9.84 -2.02
N SER A 101 -1.43 9.70 -3.16
CA SER A 101 -0.12 9.02 -3.19
C SER A 101 0.94 9.79 -2.41
N TYR A 102 0.90 11.12 -2.43
CA TYR A 102 1.79 11.93 -1.59
C TYR A 102 1.59 11.61 -0.10
N GLY A 103 0.31 11.48 0.33
CA GLY A 103 -0.03 11.04 1.68
C GLY A 103 0.44 9.62 1.98
N LEU A 104 0.34 8.69 1.03
CA LEU A 104 0.84 7.32 1.18
C LEU A 104 2.36 7.27 1.35
N ILE A 105 3.09 8.06 0.56
CA ILE A 105 4.54 8.20 0.68
C ILE A 105 4.91 8.75 2.06
N ALA A 106 4.30 9.87 2.46
CA ALA A 106 4.56 10.48 3.76
C ALA A 106 4.29 9.50 4.92
N ARG A 107 3.19 8.76 4.85
CA ARG A 107 2.83 7.72 5.82
C ARG A 107 3.89 6.62 5.90
N GLU A 108 4.44 6.17 4.78
CA GLU A 108 5.48 5.14 4.78
C GLU A 108 6.84 5.67 5.27
N VAL A 109 7.18 6.95 5.00
CA VAL A 109 8.35 7.59 5.63
C VAL A 109 8.19 7.60 7.14
N GLU A 110 7.08 8.14 7.64
CA GLU A 110 6.84 8.29 9.07
C GLU A 110 6.85 6.95 9.80
N ARG A 111 6.23 5.91 9.23
CA ARG A 111 6.20 4.57 9.83
C ARG A 111 7.59 3.96 10.08
N HIS A 112 8.60 4.32 9.29
CA HIS A 112 9.94 3.76 9.41
C HIS A 112 10.92 4.69 10.12
N VAL A 113 10.60 5.99 10.21
CA VAL A 113 11.45 7.02 10.83
C VAL A 113 11.07 7.31 12.29
N LEU A 114 9.77 7.23 12.64
CA LEU A 114 9.23 7.39 14.00
C LEU A 114 9.10 6.04 14.70
#